data_AF-A0A8T5UI42-F1
#
_entry.id   AF-A0A8T5UI42-F1
#
_cell.length_a   1.000
_cell.length_b   1.000
_cell.length_c   1.000
_cell.angle_alpha   90.00
_cell.angle_beta   90.00
_cell.angle_gamma   90.00
#
_symmetry.space_group_name_H-M   'P 1'
#
loop_
_entity.id
_entity.type
_entity.pdbx_description
1 polymer ?
#
loop_
_entity_poly.entity_id
_entity_poly.type
_entity_poly.pdbx_seq_one_letter_code
_entity_poly.pdbx_strand_id
1 'polypeptide(L)'
;MSGIWDIKADAIKKGDNLRNVSFLIDETLKDEKGFTHYIFSKANFNNPWYTLPEDDFKLFENFIEGGSRAYPSDGSIPCDIVAGEARKVLKKIELCSQDPNHHYCEDARNVLKNGKFSSVRGTLKLYLGKYTTRDWRRKRFTDDIDFWMFQTNLLDSSLKECSFLKNKETGEWEKTVEWNKFETKERRHETLFAANNLNQLLDFGAGSYLEGSSLKEIFDKKIKRGHDVDLSDIINVAMMNNGIDGVHKDEWLDAWNSFEQAANTRNTRSTSNLISLCRYSLAIADHLEKVSEAIRQYKDLILNKFKYPDEKIKSLCRISTHWEKMYDTNGVDEVRKAIHDFYDKQAEEKPLHSQNLRIFAKNIVKLLNSKYEYLKVKFEIEN
;
A
#
# COMPACT_ATOMS: atom_id res chain seq x y z
N MET A 1 -15.78 -14.30 25.67
CA MET A 1 -16.81 -13.73 24.78
C MET A 1 -16.48 -14.15 23.37
N SER A 2 -17.19 -15.16 22.86
CA SER A 2 -17.02 -15.65 21.49
C SER A 2 -17.79 -14.75 20.52
N GLY A 3 -17.15 -14.32 19.43
CA GLY A 3 -17.87 -13.85 18.24
C GLY A 3 -17.99 -12.34 18.01
N ILE A 4 -17.21 -11.49 18.69
CA ILE A 4 -17.13 -10.05 18.34
C ILE A 4 -16.00 -9.80 17.33
N TRP A 5 -14.83 -10.40 17.58
CA TRP A 5 -13.69 -10.44 16.67
C TRP A 5 -12.90 -11.74 16.90
N ASP A 6 -12.03 -12.06 15.96
CA ASP A 6 -11.11 -13.19 16.04
C ASP A 6 -9.78 -12.74 16.67
N ILE A 7 -9.37 -13.38 17.77
CA ILE A 7 -8.08 -13.13 18.45
C ILE A 7 -6.90 -13.59 17.57
N LYS A 8 -7.14 -14.54 16.67
CA LYS A 8 -6.19 -14.96 15.64
C LYS A 8 -6.82 -14.73 14.28
N ALA A 9 -6.16 -13.96 13.44
CA ALA A 9 -6.62 -13.60 12.11
C ALA A 9 -5.58 -13.96 11.06
N ASP A 10 -6.01 -14.03 9.81
CA ASP A 10 -5.16 -14.39 8.69
C ASP A 10 -4.21 -13.24 8.32
N ALA A 11 -2.92 -13.53 8.22
CA ALA A 11 -1.89 -12.53 7.85
C ALA A 11 -1.51 -12.60 6.37
N ILE A 12 -1.42 -13.80 5.79
CA ILE A 12 -0.90 -14.06 4.45
C ILE A 12 -1.97 -14.73 3.58
N LYS A 13 -2.57 -15.80 4.10
CA LYS A 13 -3.56 -16.60 3.39
C LYS A 13 -4.68 -17.04 4.33
N LYS A 14 -5.83 -17.34 3.74
CA LYS A 14 -7.00 -17.80 4.47
C LYS A 14 -6.69 -19.05 5.31
N GLY A 15 -6.99 -18.99 6.61
CA GLY A 15 -6.79 -20.07 7.57
C GLY A 15 -5.41 -20.16 8.22
N ASP A 16 -4.48 -19.24 7.90
CA ASP A 16 -3.14 -19.28 8.53
C ASP A 16 -3.14 -18.85 9.99
N ASN A 17 -4.11 -18.03 10.41
CA ASN A 17 -4.29 -17.56 11.79
C ASN A 17 -3.03 -16.96 12.44
N LEU A 18 -2.14 -16.36 11.64
CA LEU A 18 -0.83 -15.90 12.12
C LEU A 18 -0.88 -14.55 12.82
N ARG A 19 -1.82 -13.66 12.47
CA ARG A 19 -1.92 -12.33 13.08
C ARG A 19 -2.62 -12.40 14.44
N ASN A 20 -1.92 -11.97 15.48
CA ASN A 20 -2.49 -11.88 16.83
C ASN A 20 -3.25 -10.56 17.03
N VAL A 21 -4.55 -10.65 17.32
CA VAL A 21 -5.47 -9.54 17.62
C VAL A 21 -6.07 -9.70 19.03
N SER A 22 -5.25 -10.20 19.96
CA SER A 22 -5.59 -10.23 21.40
C SER A 22 -5.57 -8.82 21.99
N PHE A 23 -6.51 -8.58 22.89
CA PHE A 23 -6.50 -7.44 23.79
C PHE A 23 -5.59 -7.73 25.00
N LEU A 24 -5.23 -6.69 25.73
CA LEU A 24 -4.47 -6.76 26.97
C LEU A 24 -5.42 -7.12 28.10
N ILE A 25 -5.31 -8.37 28.58
CA ILE A 25 -6.23 -8.92 29.59
C ILE A 25 -6.13 -8.09 30.88
N ASP A 26 -4.92 -7.75 31.30
CA ASP A 26 -4.65 -7.06 32.57
C ASP A 26 -5.10 -5.59 32.56
N GLU A 27 -5.32 -5.01 31.38
CA GLU A 27 -5.78 -3.62 31.24
C GLU A 27 -7.28 -3.53 30.91
N THR A 28 -7.94 -4.67 30.66
CA THR A 28 -9.37 -4.69 30.36
C THR A 28 -10.17 -4.43 31.61
N LEU A 29 -11.05 -3.42 31.55
CA LEU A 29 -11.83 -2.97 32.70
C LEU A 29 -13.31 -2.85 32.36
N LYS A 30 -14.14 -2.84 33.41
CA LYS A 30 -15.57 -2.56 33.30
C LYS A 30 -15.89 -1.23 33.97
N ASP A 31 -16.54 -0.33 33.25
CA ASP A 31 -16.94 0.98 33.81
C ASP A 31 -18.23 0.88 34.64
N GLU A 32 -18.55 1.98 35.34
CA GLU A 32 -19.74 2.09 36.19
C GLU A 32 -21.06 1.98 35.40
N LYS A 33 -21.04 2.28 34.09
CA LYS A 33 -22.19 2.15 33.19
C LYS A 33 -22.34 0.72 32.64
N GLY A 34 -21.40 -0.14 32.98
CA GLY A 34 -21.34 -1.55 32.63
C GLY A 34 -20.70 -1.84 31.28
N PHE A 35 -19.99 -0.89 30.67
CA PHE A 35 -19.19 -1.11 29.47
C PHE A 35 -17.93 -1.89 29.79
N THR A 36 -17.59 -2.86 28.93
CA THR A 36 -16.29 -3.54 28.95
C THR A 36 -15.36 -2.85 27.97
N HIS A 37 -14.23 -2.37 28.47
CA HIS A 37 -13.19 -1.65 27.74
C HIS A 37 -12.09 -2.63 27.36
N TYR A 38 -12.02 -3.00 26.09
CA TYR A 38 -10.95 -3.84 25.55
C TYR A 38 -9.82 -2.96 25.03
N ILE A 39 -8.69 -3.05 25.71
CA ILE A 39 -7.49 -2.28 25.38
C ILE A 39 -6.57 -3.15 24.52
N PHE A 40 -6.14 -2.64 23.38
CA PHE A 40 -5.27 -3.35 22.44
C PHE A 40 -3.92 -2.66 22.37
N SER A 41 -2.85 -3.44 22.30
CA SER A 41 -1.51 -2.88 22.11
C SER A 41 -1.27 -2.43 20.68
N LYS A 42 -0.38 -1.45 20.50
CA LYS A 42 0.14 -1.11 19.17
C LYS A 42 0.90 -2.31 18.59
N ALA A 43 0.90 -2.46 17.26
CA ALA A 43 1.59 -3.57 16.59
C ALA A 43 2.28 -3.08 15.32
N ASN A 44 3.39 -3.71 14.95
CA ASN A 44 4.04 -3.50 13.65
C ASN A 44 3.77 -4.71 12.75
N PHE A 45 3.76 -4.50 11.42
CA PHE A 45 3.82 -5.61 10.49
C PHE A 45 5.06 -6.45 10.76
N ASN A 46 4.94 -7.77 10.64
CA ASN A 46 6.08 -8.64 10.80
C ASN A 46 7.11 -8.35 9.69
N ASN A 47 8.34 -8.02 10.08
CA ASN A 47 9.45 -7.85 9.16
C ASN A 47 10.68 -8.58 9.70
N PRO A 48 11.00 -9.78 9.17
CA PRO A 48 12.12 -10.57 9.69
C PRO A 48 13.49 -9.95 9.35
N TRP A 49 13.54 -8.99 8.42
CA TRP A 49 14.78 -8.39 7.92
C TRP A 49 15.06 -7.02 8.53
N TYR A 50 14.17 -6.51 9.40
CA TYR A 50 14.28 -5.16 9.91
C TYR A 50 13.76 -5.04 11.34
N THR A 51 14.62 -4.58 12.24
CA THR A 51 14.27 -4.19 13.60
C THR A 51 14.41 -2.67 13.73
N LEU A 52 13.42 -2.03 14.36
CA LEU A 52 13.47 -0.61 14.64
C LEU A 52 14.57 -0.31 15.65
N PRO A 53 15.61 0.47 15.30
CA PRO A 53 16.61 0.86 16.27
C PRO A 53 16.02 1.84 17.28
N GLU A 54 16.49 1.75 18.53
CA GLU A 54 16.16 2.74 19.58
C GLU A 54 17.02 4.00 19.46
N ASP A 55 18.21 3.88 18.88
CA ASP A 55 19.14 4.99 18.67
C ASP A 55 18.76 5.84 17.44
N ASP A 56 18.61 7.15 17.65
CA ASP A 56 18.19 8.09 16.61
C ASP A 56 19.19 8.19 15.45
N PHE A 57 20.50 8.06 15.74
CA PHE A 57 21.50 8.13 14.68
C PHE A 57 21.41 6.89 13.78
N LYS A 58 21.27 5.71 14.36
CA LYS A 58 21.04 4.47 13.62
C LYS A 58 19.70 4.50 12.87
N LEU A 59 18.67 5.14 13.43
CA LEU A 59 17.39 5.36 12.75
C LEU A 59 17.56 6.25 11.51
N PHE A 60 18.37 7.30 11.61
CA PHE A 60 18.76 8.14 10.49
C PHE A 60 19.57 7.38 9.44
N GLU A 61 20.60 6.61 9.84
CA GLU A 61 21.40 5.79 8.92
C GLU A 61 20.53 4.78 8.15
N ASN A 62 19.66 4.07 8.87
CA ASN A 62 18.67 3.18 8.28
C ASN A 62 17.78 3.90 7.25
N PHE A 63 17.28 5.08 7.59
CA PHE A 63 16.44 5.87 6.68
C PHE A 63 17.19 6.25 5.38
N ILE A 64 18.42 6.78 5.48
CA ILE A 64 19.16 7.26 4.32
C ILE A 64 19.63 6.13 3.39
N GLU A 65 19.92 4.96 3.95
CA GLU A 65 20.31 3.77 3.20
C GLU A 65 19.11 3.07 2.53
N GLY A 66 17.89 3.62 2.69
CA GLY A 66 16.66 3.01 2.20
C GLY A 66 16.16 1.86 3.08
N GLY A 67 16.89 1.54 4.15
CA GLY A 67 16.55 0.58 5.20
C GLY A 67 15.43 1.10 6.08
N SER A 68 14.22 1.14 5.57
CA SER A 68 13.04 1.33 6.42
C SER A 68 11.90 0.51 5.86
N ARG A 69 11.63 -0.63 6.52
CA ARG A 69 10.50 -1.54 6.31
C ARG A 69 10.36 -2.07 4.86
N ALA A 70 10.68 -3.35 4.68
CA ALA A 70 9.99 -4.11 3.64
C ALA A 70 8.49 -4.03 3.92
N TYR A 71 7.72 -3.49 2.98
CA TYR A 71 6.27 -3.52 3.08
C TYR A 71 5.79 -4.95 2.84
N PRO A 72 4.75 -5.42 3.56
CA PRO A 72 4.06 -6.63 3.17
C PRO A 72 3.76 -6.59 1.67
N SER A 73 4.17 -7.65 0.98
CA SER A 73 4.18 -7.74 -0.48
C SER A 73 3.60 -9.08 -0.90
N ASP A 74 2.94 -9.10 -2.04
CA ASP A 74 2.28 -10.27 -2.62
C ASP A 74 3.01 -10.82 -3.85
N GLY A 75 4.14 -10.23 -4.25
CA GLY A 75 5.01 -10.76 -5.30
C GLY A 75 6.48 -10.40 -5.09
N SER A 76 7.29 -10.71 -6.10
CA SER A 76 8.75 -10.52 -6.10
C SER A 76 9.23 -9.40 -7.03
N ILE A 77 8.34 -8.84 -7.85
CA ILE A 77 8.67 -7.82 -8.86
C ILE A 77 8.40 -6.43 -8.30
N PRO A 78 9.36 -5.50 -8.36
CA PRO A 78 9.14 -4.10 -8.00
C PRO A 78 7.91 -3.51 -8.70
N CYS A 79 7.03 -2.86 -7.94
CA CYS A 79 5.77 -2.34 -8.46
C CYS A 79 5.95 -1.31 -9.59
N ASP A 80 7.10 -0.62 -9.68
CA ASP A 80 7.40 0.33 -10.74
C ASP A 80 7.62 -0.34 -12.11
N ILE A 81 8.21 -1.54 -12.13
CA ILE A 81 8.36 -2.38 -13.32
C ILE A 81 7.00 -2.86 -13.78
N VAL A 82 6.19 -3.40 -12.86
CA VAL A 82 4.83 -3.87 -13.16
C VAL A 82 3.96 -2.72 -13.69
N ALA A 83 4.06 -1.54 -13.07
CA ALA A 83 3.39 -0.33 -13.53
C ALA A 83 3.88 0.13 -14.92
N GLY A 84 5.14 -0.12 -15.25
CA GLY A 84 5.70 0.10 -16.59
C GLY A 84 5.01 -0.76 -17.63
N GLU A 85 4.83 -2.06 -17.35
CA GLU A 85 4.11 -2.97 -18.25
C GLU A 85 2.61 -2.63 -18.36
N ALA A 86 1.95 -2.32 -17.24
CA ALA A 86 0.56 -1.87 -17.24
C ALA A 86 0.36 -0.63 -18.12
N ARG A 87 1.27 0.35 -18.07
CA ARG A 87 1.21 1.54 -18.93
C ARG A 87 1.32 1.22 -20.41
N LYS A 88 2.11 0.22 -20.81
CA LYS A 88 2.21 -0.20 -22.22
C LYS A 88 0.87 -0.74 -22.72
N VAL A 89 0.23 -1.61 -21.93
CA VAL A 89 -1.10 -2.16 -22.25
C VAL A 89 -2.15 -1.05 -22.33
N LEU A 90 -2.19 -0.16 -21.34
CA LEU A 90 -3.11 0.99 -21.35
C LEU A 90 -2.85 1.94 -22.53
N LYS A 91 -1.59 2.11 -22.93
CA LYS A 91 -1.25 2.94 -24.10
C LYS A 91 -1.75 2.30 -25.38
N LYS A 92 -1.69 0.97 -25.50
CA LYS A 92 -2.24 0.26 -26.66
C LYS A 92 -3.76 0.45 -26.76
N ILE A 93 -4.48 0.34 -25.64
CA ILE A 93 -5.93 0.61 -25.58
C ILE A 93 -6.22 2.07 -25.99
N GLU A 94 -5.44 3.03 -25.49
CA GLU A 94 -5.57 4.44 -25.91
C GLU A 94 -5.40 4.62 -27.42
N LEU A 95 -4.38 4.01 -28.02
CA LEU A 95 -4.17 4.10 -29.47
C LEU A 95 -5.37 3.52 -30.24
N CYS A 96 -5.95 2.40 -29.79
CA CYS A 96 -7.16 1.83 -30.40
C CYS A 96 -8.34 2.81 -30.34
N SER A 97 -8.51 3.56 -29.25
CA SER A 97 -9.61 4.53 -29.08
C SER A 97 -9.51 5.76 -30.01
N GLN A 98 -8.30 6.03 -30.51
CA GLN A 98 -7.96 7.18 -31.33
C GLN A 98 -8.04 6.89 -32.84
N ASP A 99 -8.09 5.62 -33.24
CA ASP A 99 -8.22 5.19 -34.63
C ASP A 99 -9.68 4.80 -34.94
N PRO A 100 -10.47 5.64 -35.63
CA PRO A 100 -11.87 5.34 -35.95
C PRO A 100 -12.06 4.08 -36.80
N ASN A 101 -11.01 3.62 -37.50
CA ASN A 101 -11.06 2.43 -38.34
C ASN A 101 -10.64 1.15 -37.59
N HIS A 102 -10.13 1.28 -36.36
CA HIS A 102 -9.76 0.13 -35.56
C HIS A 102 -11.00 -0.63 -35.10
N HIS A 103 -11.03 -1.95 -35.28
CA HIS A 103 -12.18 -2.79 -34.96
C HIS A 103 -12.59 -2.80 -33.47
N TYR A 104 -11.70 -2.37 -32.57
CA TYR A 104 -11.98 -2.15 -31.13
C TYR A 104 -12.11 -0.67 -30.73
N CYS A 105 -12.27 0.28 -31.65
CA CYS A 105 -12.26 1.71 -31.33
C CYS A 105 -13.33 2.11 -30.30
N GLU A 106 -14.58 1.71 -30.52
CA GLU A 106 -15.69 2.01 -29.60
C GLU A 106 -15.55 1.33 -28.24
N ASP A 107 -15.11 0.06 -28.24
CA ASP A 107 -14.78 -0.67 -27.01
C ASP A 107 -13.72 0.05 -26.19
N ALA A 108 -12.65 0.52 -26.86
CA ALA A 108 -11.57 1.24 -26.21
C ALA A 108 -12.03 2.60 -25.67
N ARG A 109 -12.86 3.34 -26.42
CA ARG A 109 -13.48 4.58 -25.94
C ARG A 109 -14.33 4.36 -24.70
N ASN A 110 -15.14 3.31 -24.68
CA ASN A 110 -15.99 2.97 -23.53
C ASN A 110 -15.16 2.60 -22.29
N VAL A 111 -14.07 1.87 -22.45
CA VAL A 111 -13.14 1.53 -21.34
C VAL A 111 -12.49 2.79 -20.76
N LEU A 112 -12.14 3.75 -21.61
CA LEU A 112 -11.40 4.95 -21.21
C LEU A 112 -12.28 6.11 -20.74
N LYS A 113 -13.61 5.98 -20.81
CA LYS A 113 -14.55 7.06 -20.48
C LYS A 113 -14.38 7.63 -19.07
N ASN A 114 -13.98 6.79 -18.11
CA ASN A 114 -13.76 7.16 -16.71
C ASN A 114 -12.26 7.36 -16.39
N GLY A 115 -11.43 7.58 -17.41
CA GLY A 115 -9.99 7.72 -17.30
C GLY A 115 -9.25 6.39 -17.36
N LYS A 116 -7.99 6.44 -17.82
CA LYS A 116 -7.16 5.25 -18.12
C LYS A 116 -7.05 4.28 -16.94
N PHE A 117 -6.83 4.80 -15.74
CA PHE A 117 -6.63 3.99 -14.55
C PHE A 117 -7.94 3.44 -13.95
N SER A 118 -9.11 3.70 -14.56
CA SER A 118 -10.35 3.00 -14.18
C SER A 118 -10.41 1.57 -14.71
N SER A 119 -9.48 1.15 -15.56
CA SER A 119 -9.39 -0.21 -16.08
C SER A 119 -8.44 -1.12 -15.30
N VAL A 120 -7.79 -0.59 -14.26
CA VAL A 120 -6.84 -1.31 -13.40
C VAL A 120 -7.30 -1.19 -11.96
N ARG A 121 -7.09 -2.23 -11.15
CA ARG A 121 -7.45 -2.22 -9.72
C ARG A 121 -6.26 -2.61 -8.83
N GLY A 122 -6.55 -2.78 -7.53
CA GLY A 122 -5.59 -3.32 -6.57
C GLY A 122 -4.34 -2.43 -6.43
N THR A 123 -3.20 -3.07 -6.22
CA THR A 123 -1.89 -2.42 -6.02
C THR A 123 -1.55 -1.47 -7.16
N LEU A 124 -1.84 -1.84 -8.40
CA LEU A 124 -1.50 -1.05 -9.58
C LEU A 124 -2.37 0.20 -9.72
N LYS A 125 -3.65 0.16 -9.34
CA LYS A 125 -4.49 1.36 -9.23
C LYS A 125 -3.91 2.34 -8.23
N LEU A 126 -3.55 1.86 -7.04
CA LEU A 126 -2.97 2.68 -5.98
C LEU A 126 -1.64 3.31 -6.42
N TYR A 127 -0.80 2.53 -7.10
CA TYR A 127 0.48 2.99 -7.62
C TYR A 127 0.31 4.04 -8.74
N LEU A 128 -0.44 3.71 -9.80
CA LEU A 128 -0.59 4.56 -10.99
C LEU A 128 -1.37 5.84 -10.68
N GLY A 129 -2.37 5.74 -9.82
CA GLY A 129 -3.14 6.89 -9.35
C GLY A 129 -2.44 7.73 -8.28
N LYS A 130 -1.25 7.32 -7.81
CA LYS A 130 -0.44 8.02 -6.81
C LYS A 130 -1.14 8.23 -5.46
N TYR A 131 -1.98 7.28 -5.04
CA TYR A 131 -2.67 7.34 -3.74
C TYR A 131 -1.75 7.11 -2.54
N THR A 132 -0.52 6.64 -2.76
CA THR A 132 0.41 6.18 -1.72
C THR A 132 1.67 7.05 -1.61
N THR A 133 2.49 6.82 -0.59
CA THR A 133 3.78 7.49 -0.43
C THR A 133 4.77 7.08 -1.52
N ARG A 134 5.78 7.93 -1.78
CA ARG A 134 6.89 7.56 -2.68
C ARG A 134 7.70 6.39 -2.12
N ASP A 135 7.80 6.27 -0.81
CA ASP A 135 8.53 5.19 -0.13
C ASP A 135 7.87 3.83 -0.36
N TRP A 136 6.56 3.74 -0.13
CA TRP A 136 5.77 2.55 -0.44
C TRP A 136 5.94 2.11 -1.88
N ARG A 137 5.85 3.05 -2.84
CA ARG A 137 5.99 2.74 -4.26
C ARG A 137 7.34 2.10 -4.63
N ARG A 138 8.40 2.39 -3.88
CA ARG A 138 9.74 1.86 -4.13
C ARG A 138 9.99 0.49 -3.48
N LYS A 139 9.21 0.14 -2.47
CA LYS A 139 9.45 -1.00 -1.58
C LYS A 139 8.32 -2.04 -1.60
N ARG A 140 7.27 -1.80 -2.39
CA ARG A 140 6.16 -2.72 -2.63
C ARG A 140 6.46 -3.59 -3.86
N PHE A 141 6.22 -4.89 -3.73
CA PHE A 141 6.46 -5.87 -4.78
C PHE A 141 5.20 -6.69 -5.08
N THR A 142 4.83 -6.83 -6.33
CA THR A 142 3.60 -7.50 -6.83
C THR A 142 3.98 -8.22 -8.11
N ASP A 143 3.39 -9.38 -8.36
CA ASP A 143 3.62 -10.19 -9.57
C ASP A 143 2.41 -10.18 -10.50
N ASP A 144 1.40 -9.36 -10.21
CA ASP A 144 0.09 -9.36 -10.87
C ASP A 144 -0.35 -7.97 -11.37
N ILE A 145 -0.91 -7.94 -12.58
CA ILE A 145 -1.71 -6.81 -13.08
C ILE A 145 -3.17 -7.24 -13.11
N ASP A 146 -3.94 -6.64 -12.21
CA ASP A 146 -5.38 -6.82 -12.15
C ASP A 146 -6.12 -5.80 -13.04
N PHE A 147 -6.59 -6.25 -14.20
CA PHE A 147 -7.50 -5.47 -15.05
C PHE A 147 -8.96 -5.64 -14.63
N TRP A 148 -9.76 -4.61 -14.88
CA TRP A 148 -11.21 -4.58 -14.68
C TRP A 148 -11.90 -4.07 -15.94
N MET A 149 -12.14 -4.97 -16.90
CA MET A 149 -12.63 -4.59 -18.25
C MET A 149 -13.60 -5.60 -18.83
N PHE A 150 -14.84 -5.18 -19.12
CA PHE A 150 -15.86 -5.99 -19.80
C PHE A 150 -15.51 -6.33 -21.25
N GLN A 151 -14.70 -5.49 -21.89
CA GLN A 151 -14.21 -5.68 -23.26
C GLN A 151 -13.02 -6.65 -23.27
N THR A 152 -13.27 -7.93 -22.98
CA THR A 152 -12.25 -8.98 -22.85
C THR A 152 -11.41 -9.17 -24.12
N ASN A 153 -12.03 -9.13 -25.30
CA ASN A 153 -11.33 -9.28 -26.59
C ASN A 153 -10.31 -8.16 -26.84
N LEU A 154 -10.67 -6.91 -26.50
CA LEU A 154 -9.76 -5.78 -26.58
C LEU A 154 -8.57 -5.96 -25.62
N LEU A 155 -8.83 -6.43 -24.39
CA LEU A 155 -7.77 -6.67 -23.41
C LEU A 155 -6.83 -7.79 -23.89
N ASP A 156 -7.36 -8.93 -24.31
CA ASP A 156 -6.59 -10.07 -24.83
C ASP A 156 -5.73 -9.66 -26.04
N SER A 157 -6.30 -8.86 -26.97
CA SER A 157 -5.53 -8.30 -28.09
C SER A 157 -4.41 -7.37 -27.63
N SER A 158 -4.69 -6.49 -26.68
CA SER A 158 -3.72 -5.51 -26.17
C SER A 158 -2.58 -6.18 -25.40
N LEU A 159 -2.88 -7.22 -24.61
CA LEU A 159 -1.90 -8.03 -23.89
C LEU A 159 -0.98 -8.77 -24.85
N LYS A 160 -1.55 -9.42 -25.87
CA LYS A 160 -0.78 -10.13 -26.91
C LYS A 160 0.19 -9.19 -27.65
N GLU A 161 -0.26 -8.00 -28.02
CA GLU A 161 0.60 -6.99 -28.64
C GLU A 161 1.70 -6.46 -27.70
N CYS A 162 1.45 -6.50 -26.39
CA CYS A 162 2.44 -6.17 -25.36
C CYS A 162 3.33 -7.36 -24.97
N SER A 163 3.37 -8.41 -25.78
CA SER A 163 4.22 -9.61 -25.59
C SER A 163 3.84 -10.47 -24.39
N PHE A 164 2.61 -10.37 -23.90
CA PHE A 164 2.09 -11.38 -22.97
C PHE A 164 1.69 -12.64 -23.76
N LEU A 165 1.94 -13.80 -23.17
CA LEU A 165 1.60 -15.10 -23.72
C LEU A 165 0.53 -15.73 -22.84
N LYS A 166 -0.55 -16.20 -23.45
CA LYS A 166 -1.61 -16.90 -22.72
C LYS A 166 -1.18 -18.34 -22.44
N ASN A 167 -1.05 -18.69 -21.17
CA ASN A 167 -0.81 -20.05 -20.74
C ASN A 167 -2.09 -20.86 -20.96
N LYS A 168 -1.98 -21.98 -21.70
CA LYS A 168 -3.14 -22.81 -22.06
C LYS A 168 -3.64 -23.68 -20.91
N GLU A 169 -2.76 -23.98 -19.95
CA GLU A 169 -3.09 -24.82 -18.79
C GLU A 169 -3.78 -24.01 -17.70
N THR A 170 -3.21 -22.85 -17.34
CA THR A 170 -3.74 -21.98 -16.29
C THR A 170 -4.80 -21.00 -16.81
N GLY A 171 -4.74 -20.66 -18.11
CA GLY A 171 -5.57 -19.61 -18.72
C GLY A 171 -5.06 -18.19 -18.46
N GLU A 172 -3.97 -18.02 -17.71
CA GLU A 172 -3.40 -16.73 -17.32
C GLU A 172 -2.53 -16.13 -18.43
N TRP A 173 -2.40 -14.80 -18.45
CA TRP A 173 -1.47 -14.11 -19.34
C TRP A 173 -0.15 -13.87 -18.63
N GLU A 174 0.95 -14.32 -19.22
CA GLU A 174 2.27 -14.31 -18.60
C GLU A 174 3.27 -13.52 -19.44
N LYS A 175 4.20 -12.85 -18.78
CA LYS A 175 5.33 -12.17 -19.42
C LYS A 175 6.57 -12.21 -18.53
N THR A 176 7.69 -12.65 -19.07
CA THR A 176 8.97 -12.51 -18.37
C THR A 176 9.40 -11.04 -18.37
N VAL A 177 9.63 -10.50 -17.17
CA VAL A 177 10.18 -9.16 -16.99
C VAL A 177 11.55 -9.25 -16.34
N GLU A 178 12.38 -8.25 -16.64
CA GLU A 178 13.77 -8.23 -16.22
C GLU A 178 14.16 -6.85 -15.69
N TRP A 179 14.95 -6.83 -14.63
CA TRP A 179 15.54 -5.62 -14.09
C TRP A 179 16.85 -5.91 -13.36
N ASN A 180 17.61 -4.85 -13.10
CA ASN A 180 18.76 -4.92 -12.21
C ASN A 180 18.34 -4.46 -10.81
N LYS A 181 18.68 -5.25 -9.78
CA LYS A 181 18.51 -4.82 -8.40
C LYS A 181 19.26 -3.50 -8.16
N PHE A 182 18.59 -2.59 -7.46
CA PHE A 182 19.12 -1.27 -7.18
C PHE A 182 20.43 -1.33 -6.38
N GLU A 183 20.44 -2.11 -5.30
CA GLU A 183 21.59 -2.18 -4.40
C GLU A 183 22.75 -3.00 -4.98
N THR A 184 22.45 -4.16 -5.56
CA THR A 184 23.48 -5.15 -5.95
C THR A 184 23.85 -5.13 -7.43
N LYS A 185 23.08 -4.43 -8.27
CA LYS A 185 23.15 -4.50 -9.75
C LYS A 185 22.96 -5.90 -10.33
N GLU A 186 22.54 -6.86 -9.52
CA GLU A 186 22.24 -8.21 -9.95
C GLU A 186 21.03 -8.20 -10.89
N ARG A 187 21.19 -8.82 -12.06
CA ARG A 187 20.13 -9.01 -13.04
C ARG A 187 19.12 -10.05 -12.51
N ARG A 188 17.86 -9.66 -12.42
CA ARG A 188 16.72 -10.48 -11.99
C ARG A 188 15.75 -10.65 -13.14
N HIS A 189 15.13 -11.82 -13.19
CA HIS A 189 14.05 -12.14 -14.11
C HIS A 189 12.95 -12.84 -13.32
N GLU A 190 11.71 -12.47 -13.57
CA GLU A 190 10.54 -13.06 -12.93
C GLU A 190 9.38 -13.09 -13.92
N THR A 191 8.38 -13.91 -13.63
CA THR A 191 7.16 -14.01 -14.43
C THR A 191 6.13 -13.04 -13.89
N LEU A 192 5.69 -12.10 -14.73
CA LEU A 192 4.58 -11.19 -14.47
C LEU A 192 3.29 -11.81 -15.00
N PHE A 193 2.26 -11.84 -14.17
CA PHE A 193 0.93 -12.29 -14.52
C PHE A 193 0.02 -11.09 -14.81
N ALA A 194 -0.87 -11.25 -15.79
CA ALA A 194 -1.95 -10.31 -16.06
C ALA A 194 -3.27 -11.08 -16.14
N ALA A 195 -4.27 -10.57 -15.42
CA ALA A 195 -5.57 -11.21 -15.34
C ALA A 195 -6.69 -10.19 -15.52
N ASN A 196 -7.81 -10.66 -16.05
CA ASN A 196 -9.06 -9.92 -16.01
C ASN A 196 -9.92 -10.42 -14.85
N ASN A 197 -10.13 -9.58 -13.85
CA ASN A 197 -10.78 -9.97 -12.61
C ASN A 197 -12.31 -10.04 -12.70
N LEU A 198 -12.91 -9.97 -13.89
CA LEU A 198 -14.35 -10.18 -14.05
C LEU A 198 -14.82 -11.55 -13.58
N ASN A 199 -13.97 -12.58 -13.63
CA ASN A 199 -14.34 -13.90 -13.11
C ASN A 199 -14.60 -13.87 -11.59
N GLN A 200 -14.05 -12.88 -10.88
CA GLN A 200 -14.30 -12.64 -9.45
C GLN A 200 -15.64 -11.92 -9.19
N LEU A 201 -16.39 -11.51 -10.23
CA LEU A 201 -17.80 -11.08 -10.09
C LEU A 201 -18.71 -12.22 -9.65
N LEU A 202 -18.39 -13.46 -10.04
CA LEU A 202 -19.23 -14.63 -9.79
C LEU A 202 -18.64 -15.58 -8.74
N ASP A 203 -17.59 -15.15 -8.03
CA ASP A 203 -16.94 -15.97 -7.01
C ASP A 203 -17.76 -15.97 -5.70
N PHE A 204 -18.72 -16.88 -5.65
CA PHE A 204 -19.53 -17.17 -4.46
C PHE A 204 -18.74 -17.94 -3.37
N GLY A 205 -17.55 -18.49 -3.68
CA GLY A 205 -16.79 -19.37 -2.81
C GLY A 205 -15.72 -18.67 -1.97
N ALA A 206 -15.12 -17.59 -2.49
CA ALA A 206 -14.07 -16.84 -1.79
C ALA A 206 -14.60 -15.81 -0.77
N GLY A 207 -15.89 -15.50 -0.79
CA GLY A 207 -16.52 -14.58 0.16
C GLY A 207 -16.26 -13.09 -0.13
N SER A 208 -15.85 -12.74 -1.35
CA SER A 208 -15.74 -11.33 -1.78
C SER A 208 -16.26 -11.16 -3.20
N TYR A 209 -17.47 -10.61 -3.33
CA TYR A 209 -17.98 -10.04 -4.58
C TYR A 209 -17.17 -8.78 -4.90
N LEU A 210 -16.78 -8.60 -6.16
CA LEU A 210 -15.98 -7.45 -6.58
C LEU A 210 -16.82 -6.55 -7.48
N GLU A 211 -16.95 -5.29 -7.12
CA GLU A 211 -17.89 -4.37 -7.79
C GLU A 211 -17.23 -3.43 -8.78
N GLY A 212 -15.90 -3.29 -8.75
CA GLY A 212 -15.22 -2.32 -9.59
C GLY A 212 -13.74 -2.08 -9.26
N SER A 213 -13.21 -1.00 -9.81
CA SER A 213 -11.82 -0.56 -9.70
C SER A 213 -11.64 0.73 -8.88
N SER A 214 -12.72 1.29 -8.34
CA SER A 214 -12.68 2.49 -7.50
C SER A 214 -11.96 2.21 -6.19
N LEU A 215 -11.53 3.28 -5.51
CA LEU A 215 -10.89 3.15 -4.20
C LEU A 215 -11.80 2.46 -3.18
N LYS A 216 -13.11 2.75 -3.22
CA LYS A 216 -14.13 2.12 -2.38
C LYS A 216 -14.17 0.60 -2.59
N GLU A 217 -14.26 0.13 -3.83
CA GLU A 217 -14.31 -1.30 -4.11
C GLU A 217 -13.00 -2.02 -3.73
N ILE A 218 -11.85 -1.36 -3.92
CA ILE A 218 -10.55 -1.88 -3.49
C ILE A 218 -10.52 -2.02 -1.96
N PHE A 219 -10.98 -1.01 -1.22
CA PHE A 219 -11.01 -1.03 0.23
C PHE A 219 -11.98 -2.08 0.77
N ASP A 220 -13.16 -2.22 0.18
CA ASP A 220 -14.13 -3.23 0.59
C ASP A 220 -13.53 -4.65 0.50
N LYS A 221 -12.91 -4.99 -0.63
CA LYS A 221 -12.17 -6.26 -0.80
C LYS A 221 -11.07 -6.40 0.27
N LYS A 222 -10.25 -5.37 0.43
CA LYS A 222 -9.07 -5.39 1.30
C LYS A 222 -9.42 -5.47 2.79
N ILE A 223 -10.49 -4.82 3.24
CA ILE A 223 -10.96 -4.90 4.62
C ILE A 223 -11.54 -6.29 4.92
N LYS A 224 -12.29 -6.88 3.98
CA LYS A 224 -12.86 -8.23 4.14
C LYS A 224 -11.78 -9.31 4.12
N ARG A 225 -10.82 -9.23 3.20
CA ARG A 225 -9.69 -10.18 3.12
C ARG A 225 -8.72 -9.96 4.28
N GLY A 226 -8.19 -8.75 4.41
CA GLY A 226 -7.38 -8.30 5.53
C GLY A 226 -6.05 -9.02 5.70
N HIS A 227 -5.40 -9.46 4.62
CA HIS A 227 -4.02 -9.90 4.73
C HIS A 227 -3.13 -8.66 5.01
N ASP A 228 -1.93 -8.86 5.54
CA ASP A 228 -1.04 -7.75 5.93
C ASP A 228 -0.75 -6.83 4.74
N VAL A 229 -0.65 -7.37 3.52
CA VAL A 229 -0.54 -6.61 2.28
C VAL A 229 -1.76 -5.70 2.02
N ASP A 230 -2.96 -6.18 2.32
CA ASP A 230 -4.20 -5.40 2.17
C ASP A 230 -4.29 -4.27 3.17
N LEU A 231 -4.00 -4.57 4.43
CA LEU A 231 -4.01 -3.59 5.50
C LEU A 231 -2.92 -2.54 5.27
N SER A 232 -1.74 -2.96 4.79
CA SER A 232 -0.65 -2.05 4.44
C SER A 232 -1.04 -1.10 3.33
N ASP A 233 -1.70 -1.58 2.27
CA ASP A 233 -2.16 -0.74 1.17
C ASP A 233 -3.15 0.32 1.66
N ILE A 234 -4.14 -0.05 2.48
CA ILE A 234 -5.10 0.89 3.08
C ILE A 234 -4.39 1.97 3.91
N ILE A 235 -3.47 1.56 4.78
CA ILE A 235 -2.72 2.47 5.66
C ILE A 235 -1.90 3.47 4.83
N ASN A 236 -1.26 3.03 3.76
CA ASN A 236 -0.46 3.94 2.93
C ASN A 236 -1.30 4.95 2.15
N VAL A 237 -2.54 4.60 1.81
CA VAL A 237 -3.50 5.58 1.26
C VAL A 237 -3.94 6.56 2.34
N ALA A 238 -4.24 6.08 3.56
CA ALA A 238 -4.62 6.90 4.70
C ALA A 238 -3.51 7.87 5.14
N MET A 239 -2.23 7.49 5.01
CA MET A 239 -1.10 8.38 5.26
C MET A 239 -1.15 9.64 4.38
N MET A 240 -1.51 9.47 3.11
CA MET A 240 -1.50 10.55 2.12
C MET A 240 -2.80 11.37 2.08
N ASN A 241 -3.85 10.94 2.79
CA ASN A 241 -5.18 11.55 2.72
C ASN A 241 -5.75 11.75 4.12
N ASN A 242 -6.04 13.00 4.48
CA ASN A 242 -6.71 13.37 5.73
C ASN A 242 -8.24 13.49 5.58
N GLY A 243 -8.76 13.34 4.35
CA GLY A 243 -10.18 13.52 4.02
C GLY A 243 -10.69 14.97 4.02
N ILE A 244 -9.80 15.95 4.12
CA ILE A 244 -10.14 17.39 4.18
C ILE A 244 -9.71 18.08 2.88
N ASP A 245 -8.49 17.82 2.42
CA ASP A 245 -7.86 18.43 1.25
C ASP A 245 -7.14 17.38 0.36
N GLY A 246 -6.62 17.82 -0.78
CA GLY A 246 -5.89 16.98 -1.73
C GLY A 246 -6.71 16.52 -2.95
N VAL A 247 -5.99 16.03 -3.97
CA VAL A 247 -6.56 15.68 -5.30
C VAL A 247 -7.48 14.46 -5.26
N HIS A 248 -7.36 13.61 -4.22
CA HIS A 248 -8.14 12.38 -4.08
C HIS A 248 -9.21 12.44 -2.98
N LYS A 249 -9.53 13.65 -2.47
CA LYS A 249 -10.47 13.83 -1.36
C LYS A 249 -11.81 13.14 -1.60
N ASP A 250 -12.44 13.35 -2.76
CA ASP A 250 -13.79 12.84 -3.02
C ASP A 250 -13.79 11.30 -3.11
N GLU A 251 -12.79 10.70 -3.74
CA GLU A 251 -12.62 9.24 -3.77
C GLU A 251 -12.33 8.66 -2.39
N TRP A 252 -11.56 9.37 -1.54
CA TRP A 252 -11.32 8.97 -0.17
C TRP A 252 -12.61 9.02 0.68
N LEU A 253 -13.41 10.07 0.52
CA LEU A 253 -14.70 10.19 1.20
C LEU A 253 -15.67 9.07 0.79
N ASP A 254 -15.73 8.73 -0.50
CA ASP A 254 -16.53 7.58 -0.95
C ASP A 254 -15.93 6.24 -0.45
N ALA A 255 -14.61 6.10 -0.43
CA ALA A 255 -13.96 4.90 0.09
C ALA A 255 -14.19 4.70 1.59
N TRP A 256 -14.50 5.75 2.35
CA TRP A 256 -14.90 5.64 3.75
C TRP A 256 -16.14 4.74 3.93
N ASN A 257 -17.04 4.74 2.96
CA ASN A 257 -18.25 3.89 2.97
C ASN A 257 -17.90 2.40 3.11
N SER A 258 -16.74 1.96 2.61
CA SER A 258 -16.30 0.56 2.75
C SER A 258 -16.01 0.17 4.20
N PHE A 259 -15.50 1.10 5.02
CA PHE A 259 -15.31 0.85 6.46
C PHE A 259 -16.65 0.76 7.18
N GLU A 260 -17.59 1.64 6.85
CA GLU A 260 -18.94 1.62 7.43
C GLU A 260 -19.68 0.33 7.08
N GLN A 261 -19.61 -0.09 5.81
CA GLN A 261 -20.18 -1.36 5.35
C GLN A 261 -19.54 -2.55 6.09
N ALA A 262 -18.21 -2.61 6.15
CA ALA A 262 -17.50 -3.68 6.85
C ALA A 262 -17.89 -3.76 8.34
N ALA A 263 -17.93 -2.61 9.04
CA ALA A 263 -18.34 -2.56 10.43
C ALA A 263 -19.83 -2.95 10.63
N ASN A 264 -20.70 -2.64 9.67
CA ASN A 264 -22.12 -3.01 9.71
C ASN A 264 -22.35 -4.52 9.49
N THR A 265 -21.48 -5.22 8.74
CA THR A 265 -21.59 -6.69 8.61
C THR A 265 -21.43 -7.42 9.93
N ARG A 266 -20.77 -6.78 10.92
CA ARG A 266 -20.44 -7.36 12.24
C ARG A 266 -19.72 -8.71 12.12
N ASN A 267 -19.05 -8.94 11.00
CA ASN A 267 -18.25 -10.12 10.77
C ASN A 267 -16.99 -10.05 11.62
N THR A 268 -16.68 -11.13 12.35
CA THR A 268 -15.54 -11.17 13.29
C THR A 268 -14.22 -10.84 12.63
N ARG A 269 -14.00 -11.35 11.41
CA ARG A 269 -12.80 -11.08 10.61
C ARG A 269 -12.71 -9.60 10.23
N SER A 270 -13.79 -9.01 9.72
CA SER A 270 -13.83 -7.57 9.41
C SER A 270 -13.51 -6.73 10.64
N THR A 271 -14.08 -7.07 11.80
CA THR A 271 -13.80 -6.39 13.07
C THR A 271 -12.33 -6.56 13.49
N SER A 272 -11.76 -7.76 13.39
CA SER A 272 -10.31 -7.99 13.63
C SER A 272 -9.43 -7.17 12.71
N ASN A 273 -9.84 -7.01 11.44
CA ASN A 273 -9.09 -6.24 10.44
C ASN A 273 -9.16 -4.73 10.74
N LEU A 274 -10.33 -4.22 11.14
CA LEU A 274 -10.48 -2.82 11.59
C LEU A 274 -9.65 -2.52 12.85
N ILE A 275 -9.65 -3.43 13.83
CA ILE A 275 -8.78 -3.32 15.01
C ILE A 275 -7.30 -3.31 14.60
N SER A 276 -6.91 -4.23 13.70
CA SER A 276 -5.54 -4.33 13.19
C SER A 276 -5.10 -3.05 12.47
N LEU A 277 -5.98 -2.43 11.67
CA LEU A 277 -5.71 -1.14 11.03
C LEU A 277 -5.38 -0.06 12.05
N CYS A 278 -6.13 0.04 13.16
CA CYS A 278 -5.83 1.00 14.22
C CYS A 278 -4.46 0.75 14.86
N ARG A 279 -4.19 -0.51 15.23
CA ARG A 279 -2.94 -0.93 15.90
C ARG A 279 -1.71 -0.65 15.04
N TYR A 280 -1.79 -0.99 13.75
CA TYR A 280 -0.72 -0.73 12.79
C TYR A 280 -0.56 0.77 12.52
N SER A 281 -1.66 1.49 12.32
CA SER A 281 -1.62 2.93 12.03
C SER A 281 -0.93 3.71 13.14
N LEU A 282 -1.25 3.43 14.41
CA LEU A 282 -0.64 4.12 15.55
C LEU A 282 0.84 3.75 15.74
N ALA A 283 1.23 2.49 15.58
CA ALA A 283 2.64 2.10 15.63
C ALA A 283 3.46 2.74 14.49
N ILE A 284 2.86 2.88 13.30
CA ILE A 284 3.48 3.54 12.16
C ILE A 284 3.58 5.05 12.40
N ALA A 285 2.56 5.67 12.97
CA ALA A 285 2.55 7.09 13.34
C ALA A 285 3.70 7.44 14.30
N ASP A 286 3.83 6.69 15.41
CA ASP A 286 4.91 6.88 16.38
C ASP A 286 6.29 6.72 15.72
N HIS A 287 6.44 5.74 14.82
CA HIS A 287 7.69 5.55 14.10
C HIS A 287 8.01 6.72 13.15
N LEU A 288 7.02 7.27 12.46
CA LEU A 288 7.22 8.39 11.54
C LEU A 288 7.70 9.66 12.28
N GLU A 289 7.17 9.91 13.48
CA GLU A 289 7.62 10.99 14.35
C GLU A 289 9.09 10.82 14.75
N LYS A 290 9.48 9.63 15.25
CA LYS A 290 10.88 9.34 15.59
C LYS A 290 11.82 9.49 14.40
N VAL A 291 11.43 8.99 13.22
CA VAL A 291 12.24 9.15 12.00
C VAL A 291 12.35 10.63 11.63
N SER A 292 11.28 11.41 11.78
CA SER A 292 11.32 12.85 11.53
C SER A 292 12.32 13.56 12.44
N GLU A 293 12.33 13.24 13.73
CA GLU A 293 13.25 13.82 14.71
C GLU A 293 14.71 13.46 14.40
N ALA A 294 14.97 12.17 14.15
CA ALA A 294 16.28 11.69 13.72
C ALA A 294 16.79 12.40 12.45
N ILE A 295 15.92 12.59 11.45
CA ILE A 295 16.29 13.36 10.25
C ILE A 295 16.62 14.80 10.61
N ARG A 296 15.80 15.50 11.40
CA ARG A 296 16.07 16.90 11.79
C ARG A 296 17.42 17.05 12.49
N GLN A 297 17.78 16.08 13.33
CA GLN A 297 19.01 16.10 14.09
C GLN A 297 20.25 15.82 13.24
N TYR A 298 20.14 14.93 12.25
CA TYR A 298 21.32 14.38 11.57
C TYR A 298 21.43 14.68 10.08
N LYS A 299 20.41 15.27 9.44
CA LYS A 299 20.41 15.59 8.00
C LYS A 299 21.66 16.34 7.54
N ASP A 300 22.16 17.29 8.32
CA ASP A 300 23.31 18.15 7.95
C ASP A 300 24.61 17.36 7.86
N LEU A 301 24.68 16.16 8.47
CA LEU A 301 25.84 15.29 8.33
C LEU A 301 26.08 14.88 6.89
N ILE A 302 25.04 14.83 6.04
CA ILE A 302 25.20 14.52 4.62
C ILE A 302 26.04 15.56 3.88
N LEU A 303 26.16 16.78 4.41
CA LEU A 303 27.00 17.84 3.85
C LEU A 303 28.48 17.70 4.25
N ASN A 304 28.77 16.93 5.30
CA ASN A 304 30.11 16.71 5.80
C ASN A 304 30.86 15.66 4.96
N LYS A 305 31.82 16.10 4.14
CA LYS A 305 32.62 15.22 3.26
C LYS A 305 33.52 14.22 4.00
N PHE A 306 33.87 14.47 5.27
CA PHE A 306 34.64 13.52 6.07
C PHE A 306 33.77 12.35 6.55
N LYS A 307 32.54 12.63 7.02
CA LYS A 307 31.59 11.60 7.46
C LYS A 307 30.92 10.88 6.30
N TYR A 308 30.52 11.63 5.27
CA TYR A 308 29.88 11.11 4.07
C TYR A 308 30.73 11.48 2.86
N PRO A 309 31.79 10.71 2.54
CA PRO A 309 32.62 10.96 1.36
C PRO A 309 31.82 10.74 0.08
N ASP A 310 32.36 11.20 -1.05
CA ASP A 310 31.67 11.18 -2.35
C ASP A 310 31.26 9.76 -2.79
N GLU A 311 32.08 8.76 -2.47
CA GLU A 311 31.73 7.34 -2.70
C GLU A 311 30.53 6.88 -1.87
N LYS A 312 30.34 7.40 -0.65
CA LYS A 312 29.15 7.11 0.16
C LYS A 312 27.92 7.76 -0.45
N ILE A 313 28.01 9.01 -0.94
CA ILE A 313 26.90 9.66 -1.66
C ILE A 313 26.52 8.86 -2.90
N LYS A 314 27.51 8.45 -3.71
CA LYS A 314 27.28 7.58 -4.87
C LYS A 314 26.59 6.28 -4.49
N SER A 315 26.99 5.65 -3.39
CA SER A 315 26.33 4.45 -2.87
C SER A 315 24.89 4.71 -2.46
N LEU A 316 24.61 5.82 -1.77
CA LEU A 316 23.25 6.20 -1.39
C LEU A 316 22.38 6.46 -2.63
N CYS A 317 22.94 6.95 -3.73
CA CYS A 317 22.18 7.14 -4.97
C CYS A 317 21.70 5.84 -5.60
N ARG A 318 22.32 4.70 -5.28
CA ARG A 318 21.96 3.39 -5.86
C ARG A 318 20.59 2.90 -5.42
N ILE A 319 20.02 3.45 -4.36
CA ILE A 319 18.70 3.04 -3.83
C ILE A 319 17.54 3.27 -4.83
N SER A 320 17.73 4.08 -5.88
CA SER A 320 16.73 4.24 -6.94
C SER A 320 17.34 4.77 -8.24
N THR A 321 16.73 4.42 -9.37
CA THR A 321 17.08 4.99 -10.70
C THR A 321 17.06 6.51 -10.75
N HIS A 322 16.19 7.17 -9.97
CA HIS A 322 16.09 8.63 -9.96
C HIS A 322 17.37 9.27 -9.41
N TRP A 323 17.83 8.79 -8.26
CA TRP A 323 19.05 9.30 -7.64
C TRP A 323 20.30 8.94 -8.44
N GLU A 324 20.36 7.75 -9.00
CA GLU A 324 21.45 7.33 -9.89
C GLU A 324 21.57 8.25 -11.11
N LYS A 325 20.46 8.49 -11.84
CA LYS A 325 20.46 9.43 -12.97
C LYS A 325 20.86 10.85 -12.59
N MET A 326 20.42 11.31 -11.41
CA MET A 326 20.77 12.63 -10.91
C MET A 326 22.27 12.74 -10.62
N TYR A 327 22.87 11.69 -10.07
CA TYR A 327 24.30 11.59 -9.82
C TYR A 327 25.09 11.63 -11.13
N ASP A 328 24.71 10.82 -12.10
CA ASP A 328 25.38 10.75 -13.41
C ASP A 328 25.30 12.07 -14.19
N THR A 329 24.21 12.82 -14.04
CA THR A 329 23.98 14.06 -14.80
C THR A 329 24.64 15.28 -14.15
N ASN A 330 24.54 15.42 -12.83
CA ASN A 330 24.88 16.67 -12.14
C ASN A 330 26.16 16.58 -11.29
N GLY A 331 26.67 15.37 -11.04
CA GLY A 331 27.83 15.15 -10.18
C GLY A 331 27.51 15.21 -8.68
N VAL A 332 28.50 14.84 -7.87
CA VAL A 332 28.31 14.53 -6.45
C VAL A 332 27.89 15.72 -5.59
N ASP A 333 28.40 16.92 -5.85
CA ASP A 333 28.12 18.09 -5.00
C ASP A 333 26.67 18.56 -5.13
N GLU A 334 26.12 18.58 -6.35
CA GLU A 334 24.72 18.94 -6.57
C GLU A 334 23.77 17.86 -6.02
N VAL A 335 24.13 16.59 -6.18
CA VAL A 335 23.34 15.49 -5.61
C VAL A 335 23.36 15.50 -4.09
N ARG A 336 24.48 15.84 -3.46
CA ARG A 336 24.59 15.97 -2.02
C ARG A 336 23.62 17.03 -1.48
N LYS A 337 23.51 18.19 -2.15
CA LYS A 337 22.52 19.23 -1.80
C LYS A 337 21.09 18.74 -2.01
N ALA A 338 20.81 18.12 -3.15
CA ALA A 338 19.47 17.60 -3.45
C ALA A 338 19.01 16.50 -2.46
N ILE A 339 19.93 15.67 -1.98
CA ILE A 339 19.67 14.68 -0.93
C ILE A 339 19.34 15.39 0.40
N HIS A 340 20.11 16.41 0.77
CA HIS A 340 19.85 17.23 1.96
C HIS A 340 18.46 17.90 1.89
N ASP A 341 18.13 18.56 0.79
CA ASP A 341 16.81 19.17 0.57
C ASP A 341 15.67 18.14 0.61
N PHE A 342 15.92 16.93 0.11
CA PHE A 342 14.97 15.83 0.21
C PHE A 342 14.77 15.41 1.67
N TYR A 343 15.82 15.34 2.47
CA TYR A 343 15.72 15.02 3.90
C TYR A 343 14.96 16.09 4.66
N ASP A 344 15.19 17.37 4.37
CA ASP A 344 14.41 18.49 4.92
C ASP A 344 12.91 18.29 4.67
N LYS A 345 12.56 18.05 3.41
CA LYS A 345 11.18 17.78 3.02
C LYS A 345 10.58 16.57 3.74
N GLN A 346 11.34 15.48 3.88
CA GLN A 346 10.87 14.28 4.59
C GLN A 346 10.66 14.53 6.09
N ALA A 347 11.45 15.41 6.70
CA ALA A 347 11.29 15.82 8.09
C ALA A 347 10.07 16.73 8.34
N GLU A 348 9.49 17.30 7.27
CA GLU A 348 8.25 18.07 7.31
C GLU A 348 7.02 17.20 6.99
N GLU A 349 7.14 16.30 6.01
CA GLU A 349 6.03 15.44 5.58
C GLU A 349 5.68 14.34 6.59
N LYS A 350 6.68 13.75 7.28
CA LYS A 350 6.46 12.63 8.20
C LYS A 350 5.52 12.95 9.37
N PRO A 351 5.63 14.12 10.05
CA PRO A 351 4.65 14.54 11.05
C PRO A 351 3.22 14.64 10.51
N LEU A 352 3.03 15.14 9.29
CA LEU A 352 1.70 15.22 8.65
C LEU A 352 1.14 13.82 8.40
N HIS A 353 1.96 12.90 7.87
CA HIS A 353 1.55 11.51 7.70
C HIS A 353 1.21 10.83 9.03
N SER A 354 1.97 11.10 10.10
CA SER A 354 1.67 10.61 11.45
C SER A 354 0.30 11.09 11.92
N GLN A 355 0.02 12.40 11.81
CA GLN A 355 -1.25 12.99 12.20
C GLN A 355 -2.43 12.38 11.42
N ASN A 356 -2.27 12.19 10.11
CA ASN A 356 -3.29 11.55 9.27
C ASN A 356 -3.62 10.14 9.76
N LEU A 357 -2.60 9.34 10.11
CA LEU A 357 -2.79 8.00 10.65
C LEU A 357 -3.46 7.99 12.03
N ARG A 358 -3.13 8.95 12.90
CA ARG A 358 -3.79 9.10 14.21
C ARG A 358 -5.27 9.44 14.04
N ILE A 359 -5.60 10.35 13.11
CA ILE A 359 -6.99 10.70 12.77
C ILE A 359 -7.72 9.48 12.19
N PHE A 360 -7.10 8.77 11.26
CA PHE A 360 -7.65 7.56 10.66
C PHE A 360 -7.98 6.48 11.71
N ALA A 361 -7.03 6.16 12.59
CA ALA A 361 -7.24 5.20 13.67
C ALA A 361 -8.36 5.64 14.62
N LYS A 362 -8.39 6.93 15.01
CA LYS A 362 -9.45 7.50 15.85
C LYS A 362 -10.82 7.36 15.21
N ASN A 363 -10.94 7.59 13.91
CA ASN A 363 -12.20 7.46 13.19
C ASN A 363 -12.68 6.00 13.12
N ILE A 364 -11.78 5.04 12.91
CA ILE A 364 -12.13 3.62 12.96
C ILE A 364 -12.56 3.21 14.37
N VAL A 365 -11.83 3.61 15.41
CA VAL A 365 -12.22 3.32 16.81
C VAL A 365 -13.59 3.91 17.13
N LYS A 366 -13.86 5.16 16.72
CA LYS A 366 -15.18 5.79 16.88
C LYS A 366 -16.27 5.01 16.16
N LEU A 367 -16.00 4.55 14.93
CA LEU A 367 -16.93 3.74 14.15
C LEU A 367 -17.23 2.42 14.87
N LEU A 368 -16.19 1.66 15.27
CA LEU A 368 -16.35 0.41 16.02
C LEU A 368 -17.16 0.63 17.32
N ASN A 369 -16.80 1.65 18.11
CA ASN A 369 -17.49 1.95 19.36
C ASN A 369 -18.95 2.36 19.17
N SER A 370 -19.29 3.02 18.07
CA SER A 370 -20.68 3.30 17.71
C SER A 370 -21.43 2.02 17.31
N LYS A 371 -20.80 1.12 16.55
CA LYS A 371 -21.46 -0.10 16.08
C LYS A 371 -21.66 -1.14 17.18
N TYR A 372 -20.82 -1.15 18.21
CA TYR A 372 -20.85 -2.14 19.29
C TYR A 372 -21.38 -1.59 20.63
N GLU A 373 -21.89 -0.36 20.64
CA GLU A 373 -22.45 0.28 21.85
C GLU A 373 -23.56 -0.54 22.51
N TYR A 374 -24.42 -1.17 21.71
CA TYR A 374 -25.52 -2.02 22.18
C TYR A 374 -25.07 -3.25 22.98
N LEU A 375 -23.82 -3.71 22.77
CA LEU A 375 -23.22 -4.81 23.52
C LEU A 375 -22.47 -4.33 24.78
N LYS A 376 -22.52 -3.03 25.07
CA LYS A 376 -21.73 -2.39 26.12
C LYS A 376 -20.23 -2.70 25.96
N VAL A 377 -19.72 -2.56 24.74
CA VAL A 377 -18.31 -2.81 24.41
C VAL A 377 -17.66 -1.51 23.95
N LYS A 378 -16.46 -1.24 24.47
CA LYS A 378 -15.55 -0.20 24.01
C LYS A 378 -14.24 -0.81 23.56
N PHE A 379 -13.78 -0.43 22.38
CA PHE A 379 -12.46 -0.71 21.84
C PHE A 379 -11.57 0.50 22.07
N GLU A 380 -10.37 0.25 22.56
CA GLU A 380 -9.33 1.26 22.82
C GLU A 380 -7.98 0.73 22.37
N ILE A 381 -7.09 1.61 21.92
CA ILE A 381 -5.70 1.25 21.62
C ILE A 381 -4.84 1.98 22.64
N GLU A 382 -3.78 1.33 23.14
CA GLU A 382 -2.77 1.98 23.98
C GLU A 382 -2.31 3.31 23.37
N ASN A 383 -2.11 4.31 24.22
CA ASN A 383 -1.70 5.66 23.81
C ASN A 383 -0.24 5.74 23.37
#